data_AF-A0A7V9UYY6-F1
#
_entry.id   AF-A0A7V9UYY6-F1
#
_cell.length_a   1.000
_cell.length_b   1.000
_cell.length_c   1.000
_cell.angle_alpha   90.00
_cell.angle_beta   90.00
_cell.angle_gamma   90.00
#
_symmetry.space_group_name_H-M   'P 1'
#
loop_
_entity.id
_entity.type
_entity.pdbx_description
1 polymer ?
#
loop_
_entity_poly.entity_id
_entity_poly.type
_entity_poly.pdbx_seq_one_letter_code
_entity_poly.pdbx_strand_id
1 'polypeptide(L)' 'MSNLKRGYSFGVAWIAENDEPNTLDAEEVSGYISTLLLADLAGESAEDVASDIVRYRVKNAEGGAQ' A
#
# COMPACT_ATOMS: atom_id res chain seq x y z
N MET A 1 -7.36 9.73 17.37
CA MET A 1 -7.19 8.96 16.12
C MET A 1 -7.65 7.53 16.39
N SER A 2 -8.53 6.95 15.57
CA SER A 2 -8.95 5.55 15.73
C SER A 2 -7.78 4.60 15.45
N ASN A 3 -7.76 3.44 16.11
CA ASN A 3 -6.72 2.41 15.91
C ASN A 3 -6.67 1.92 14.45
N LEU A 4 -7.81 1.96 13.75
CA LEU A 4 -7.94 1.55 12.35
C LEU A 4 -7.03 2.39 11.42
N LYS A 5 -6.98 3.72 11.61
CA LYS A 5 -6.14 4.60 10.76
C LYS A 5 -4.65 4.29 10.88
N ARG A 6 -4.17 3.95 12.07
CA ARG A 6 -2.76 3.56 12.27
C ARG A 6 -2.47 2.19 11.66
N GLY A 7 -3.40 1.24 11.82
CA GLY A 7 -3.30 -0.09 11.21
C GLY A 7 -3.25 -0.03 9.69
N TYR A 8 -4.10 0.81 9.08
CA TYR A 8 -4.13 1.01 7.63
C TYR A 8 -2.78 1.54 7.11
N SER A 9 -2.27 2.64 7.67
CA SER A 9 -0.99 3.20 7.23
C SER A 9 0.18 2.24 7.42
N PHE A 10 0.16 1.43 8.48
CA PHE A 10 1.16 0.38 8.68
C PHE A 10 1.05 -0.71 7.61
N GLY A 11 -0.17 -1.16 7.31
CA GLY A 11 -0.44 -2.14 6.25
C GLY A 11 0.07 -1.66 4.88
N VAL A 12 -0.25 -0.42 4.51
CA VAL A 12 0.23 0.20 3.26
C VAL A 12 1.76 0.19 3.19
N ALA A 13 2.43 0.66 4.25
CA ALA A 13 3.89 0.68 4.29
C ALA A 13 4.49 -0.72 4.19
N TRP A 14 3.94 -1.69 4.93
CA TRP A 14 4.43 -3.06 4.93
C TRP A 14 4.29 -3.70 3.54
N ILE A 15 3.14 -3.56 2.88
CA ILE A 15 2.93 -4.09 1.52
C ILE A 15 3.87 -3.40 0.53
N ALA A 16 3.99 -2.07 0.63
CA ALA A 16 4.87 -1.29 -0.24
C ALA A 16 6.33 -1.76 -0.19
N GLU A 17 6.81 -2.14 1.00
CA GLU A 17 8.20 -2.57 1.25
C GLU A 17 8.46 -4.05 1.00
N ASN A 18 7.45 -4.92 1.08
CA ASN A 18 7.66 -6.37 1.12
C ASN A 18 7.05 -7.15 -0.06
N ASP A 19 5.96 -6.67 -0.67
CA ASP A 19 5.20 -7.43 -1.68
C ASP A 19 5.42 -6.87 -3.09
N GLU A 20 6.38 -7.43 -3.83
CA GLU A 20 6.85 -6.94 -5.13
C GLU A 20 7.11 -5.40 -5.11
N PRO A 21 8.09 -4.92 -4.30
CA PRO A 21 8.24 -3.50 -3.93
C PRO A 21 8.58 -2.56 -5.09
N ASN A 22 8.97 -3.09 -6.25
CA ASN A 22 9.30 -2.31 -7.44
C ASN A 22 8.12 -2.15 -8.41
N THR A 23 7.01 -2.85 -8.20
CA THR A 23 5.82 -2.71 -9.06
C THR A 23 5.17 -1.35 -8.80
N LEU A 24 5.02 -0.55 -9.86
CA LEU A 24 4.39 0.78 -9.78
C LEU A 24 3.04 0.84 -10.51
N ASP A 25 2.62 -0.26 -11.13
CA ASP A 25 1.31 -0.37 -11.74
C ASP A 25 0.25 -0.65 -10.66
N ALA A 26 -0.64 0.31 -10.44
CA ALA A 26 -1.69 0.20 -9.44
C ALA A 26 -2.72 -0.89 -9.80
N GLU A 27 -2.94 -1.17 -11.09
CA GLU A 27 -3.84 -2.25 -11.50
C GLU A 27 -3.27 -3.60 -11.07
N GLU A 28 -1.97 -3.83 -11.29
CA GLU A 28 -1.29 -5.04 -10.82
C GLU A 28 -1.30 -5.16 -9.29
N VAL A 29 -0.96 -4.08 -8.58
CA VAL A 29 -0.91 -4.04 -7.11
C VAL A 29 -2.29 -4.27 -6.49
N SER A 30 -3.37 -3.83 -7.13
CA SER A 30 -4.74 -4.09 -6.67
C SER A 30 -5.11 -5.58 -6.69
N GLY A 31 -4.43 -6.38 -7.52
CA GLY A 31 -4.60 -7.82 -7.60
C GLY A 31 -3.88 -8.62 -6.51
N TYR A 32 -3.02 -7.99 -5.71
CA TYR A 32 -2.27 -8.69 -4.67
C TYR A 32 -3.19 -9.12 -3.52
N ILE A 33 -2.99 -10.35 -3.04
CA ILE A 33 -3.78 -10.89 -1.91
C ILE A 33 -3.64 -10.00 -0.68
N SER A 34 -2.44 -9.46 -0.43
CA SER A 34 -2.17 -8.54 0.68
C SER A 34 -2.97 -7.23 0.56
N THR A 35 -3.05 -6.65 -0.65
CA THR A 35 -3.86 -5.46 -0.95
C THR A 35 -5.35 -5.74 -0.73
N LEU A 36 -5.86 -6.85 -1.26
CA LEU A 36 -7.26 -7.26 -1.10
C LEU A 36 -7.64 -7.46 0.37
N LEU A 37 -6.78 -8.10 1.16
CA LEU A 37 -7.01 -8.31 2.59
C LEU A 37 -7.00 -7.00 3.39
N LEU A 38 -6.10 -6.06 3.06
CA LEU A 38 -6.07 -4.76 3.71
C LEU A 38 -7.31 -3.93 3.36
N ALA A 39 -7.76 -3.98 2.11
CA ALA A 39 -8.97 -3.32 1.65
C ALA A 39 -10.21 -3.83 2.42
N ASP A 40 -10.38 -5.15 2.53
CA ASP A 40 -11.47 -5.77 3.30
C ASP A 40 -11.43 -5.38 4.79
N LEU A 41 -10.25 -5.43 5.41
CA LEU A 41 -10.08 -5.08 6.82
C LEU A 41 -10.39 -3.60 7.10
N ALA A 42 -10.06 -2.71 6.17
CA ALA A 42 -10.24 -1.27 6.29
C ALA A 42 -11.61 -0.78 5.82
N GLY A 43 -12.34 -1.60 5.05
CA GLY A 43 -13.58 -1.19 4.37
C GLY A 43 -13.33 -0.25 3.19
N GLU A 44 -12.19 -0.39 2.51
CA GLU A 44 -11.76 0.42 1.36
C GLU A 44 -11.80 -0.42 0.07
N SER A 45 -11.64 0.23 -1.10
CA SER A 45 -11.47 -0.48 -2.37
C SER A 45 -10.03 -0.95 -2.57
N ALA A 46 -9.82 -2.02 -3.34
CA ALA A 46 -8.47 -2.51 -3.64
C ALA A 46 -7.67 -1.48 -4.45
N GLU A 47 -8.35 -0.74 -5.32
CA GLU A 47 -7.80 0.32 -6.15
C GLU A 47 -7.28 1.50 -5.31
N ASP A 48 -8.03 1.90 -4.27
CA ASP A 48 -7.61 2.97 -3.36
C ASP A 48 -6.38 2.56 -2.54
N VAL A 49 -6.38 1.33 -2.01
CA VAL A 49 -5.22 0.79 -1.27
C VAL A 49 -3.99 0.68 -2.18
N ALA A 50 -4.15 0.17 -3.40
CA ALA A 50 -3.07 0.09 -4.37
C ALA A 50 -2.49 1.47 -4.72
N SER A 51 -3.34 2.48 -4.87
CA SER A 51 -2.90 3.87 -5.10
C SER A 51 -2.02 4.37 -3.96
N ASP A 52 -2.41 4.11 -2.71
CA ASP A 52 -1.64 4.52 -1.53
C ASP A 52 -0.31 3.77 -1.41
N ILE A 53 -0.27 2.48 -1.76
CA ILE A 53 0.96 1.68 -1.84
C ILE A 53 1.93 2.26 -2.87
N VAL A 54 1.45 2.53 -4.10
CA VAL A 54 2.28 3.10 -5.17
C VAL A 54 2.79 4.49 -4.78
N ARG A 55 1.94 5.35 -4.19
CA ARG A 55 2.37 6.65 -3.67
C ARG A 55 3.47 6.52 -2.62
N TYR A 56 3.35 5.54 -1.73
CA TYR A 56 4.36 5.26 -0.71
C TYR A 56 5.70 4.87 -1.35
N ARG A 57 5.69 3.95 -2.34
CA ARG A 57 6.88 3.52 -3.10
C ARG A 57 7.57 4.68 -3.78
N VAL A 58 6.82 5.50 -4.52
CA VAL A 58 7.35 6.67 -5.24
C VAL A 58 8.02 7.64 -4.25
N LYS A 59 7.33 7.97 -3.16
CA LYS A 59 7.86 8.89 -2.15
C LYS A 59 9.16 8.37 -1.51
N ASN A 60 9.26 7.08 -1.24
CA ASN A 60 10.46 6.50 -0.64
C ASN A 60 11.60 6.32 -1.65
N ALA A 61 11.30 6.08 -2.93
CA ALA A 61 12.31 6.09 -3.99
C ALA A 61 12.95 7.47 -4.16
N GLU A 62 12.16 8.55 -4.03
CA GLU A 62 12.67 9.94 -4.05
C GLU A 62 13.48 10.30 -2.78
N GLY A 63 13.18 9.65 -1.65
CA GLY A 63 13.87 9.86 -0.37
C GLY A 63 15.13 9.00 -0.15
N GLY A 64 15.31 7.93 -0.93
CA GLY A 64 16.38 6.94 -0.78
C GLY A 64 17.74 7.31 -1.37
N ALA A 65 17.93 8.57 -1.81
CA ALA A 65 19.24 9.09 -2.27
C ALA A 65 20.12 9.63 -1.12
N GLN A 66 20.04 9.04 0.08
CA GLN A 66 20.86 9.39 1.24
C GLN A 66 21.72 8.22 1.70
#